data_AF-A0A4V3JXJ4-F1
#
_entry.id   AF-A0A4V3JXJ4-F1
#
_cell.length_a   1.000
_cell.length_b   1.000
_cell.length_c   1.000
_cell.angle_alpha   90.00
_cell.angle_beta   90.00
_cell.angle_gamma   90.00
#
_symmetry.space_group_name_H-M   'P 1'
#
loop_
_entity.id
_entity.type
_entity.pdbx_description
1 polymer ?
#
loop_
_entity_poly.entity_id
_entity_poly.type
_entity_poly.pdbx_seq_one_letter_code
_entity_poly.pdbx_strand_id
1 'polypeptide(L)'
;MKRNNKLTLLTIATLLTTGMMLTAGCTKNGEKAQDNPTLLLYLAQGNTTTPDIIEQTCLGAYALANSCVAGNQFFNAGVGCAKEKLKSKETYDALKACVVAGVADPIQPCNLTQFKYAMAQQAVATGAAFNKCTKAYVFPAGGTATVDLTGSLVY
;
A
#
# COMPACT_ATOMS: atom_id res chain seq x y z
N MET A 1 -13.10 27.29 -38.16
CA MET A 1 -12.00 26.34 -37.87
C MET A 1 -12.20 25.75 -36.47
N LYS A 2 -12.49 24.44 -36.38
CA LYS A 2 -12.67 23.69 -35.12
C LYS A 2 -11.29 23.34 -34.55
N ARG A 3 -10.95 23.80 -33.34
CA ARG A 3 -9.76 23.35 -32.60
C ARG A 3 -10.09 22.08 -31.81
N ASN A 4 -9.37 21.01 -32.14
CA ASN A 4 -9.52 19.68 -31.58
C ASN A 4 -8.85 19.59 -30.19
N ASN A 5 -9.64 19.42 -29.14
CA ASN A 5 -9.21 19.00 -27.79
C ASN A 5 -8.77 17.53 -27.81
N LYS A 6 -7.59 17.22 -28.33
CA LYS A 6 -7.06 15.83 -28.35
C LYS A 6 -5.73 15.63 -27.62
N LEU A 7 -5.22 16.63 -26.90
CA LEU A 7 -3.88 16.53 -26.29
C LEU A 7 -3.86 16.30 -24.77
N THR A 8 -5.02 16.28 -24.10
CA THR A 8 -5.08 16.07 -22.63
C THR A 8 -5.49 14.67 -22.22
N LEU A 9 -5.94 13.83 -23.17
CA LEU A 9 -6.39 12.46 -22.88
C LEU A 9 -5.26 11.42 -23.02
N LEU A 10 -4.19 11.72 -23.75
CA LEU A 10 -3.13 10.75 -24.04
C LEU A 10 -2.15 10.53 -22.89
N THR A 11 -1.95 11.51 -22.00
CA THR A 11 -1.05 11.38 -20.84
C THR A 11 -1.65 10.55 -19.70
N ILE A 12 -2.98 10.40 -19.65
CA ILE A 12 -3.66 9.55 -18.66
C ILE A 12 -3.60 8.07 -19.11
N ALA A 13 -3.57 7.81 -20.41
CA ALA A 13 -3.53 6.44 -20.95
C ALA A 13 -2.20 5.70 -20.71
N THR A 14 -1.09 6.42 -20.60
CA THR A 14 0.23 5.81 -20.37
C THR A 14 0.47 5.36 -18.92
N LEU A 15 -0.37 5.76 -17.96
CA LEU A 15 -0.33 5.22 -16.60
C LEU A 15 -0.97 3.83 -16.49
N LEU A 16 -1.72 3.36 -17.49
CA LEU A 16 -2.35 2.04 -17.44
C LEU A 16 -1.43 0.88 -17.82
N THR A 17 -0.28 1.13 -18.45
CA THR A 17 0.59 0.05 -18.96
C THR A 17 1.55 -0.52 -17.92
N THR A 18 1.80 0.16 -16.80
CA THR A 18 2.50 -0.41 -15.64
C THR A 18 1.56 -1.10 -14.65
N GLY A 19 0.24 -1.09 -14.91
CA GLY A 19 -0.78 -1.77 -14.10
C GLY A 19 -0.88 -3.29 -14.32
N MET A 20 -0.06 -3.88 -15.19
CA MET A 20 -0.19 -5.30 -15.58
C MET A 20 0.41 -6.31 -14.59
N MET A 21 0.92 -5.87 -13.43
CA MET A 21 1.17 -6.75 -12.26
C MET A 21 0.02 -6.70 -11.23
N LEU A 22 -1.11 -6.10 -11.59
CA LEU A 22 -2.37 -6.16 -10.82
C LEU A 22 -3.42 -6.93 -11.62
N THR A 23 -3.07 -8.11 -12.13
CA THR A 23 -4.08 -9.09 -12.57
C THR A 23 -4.80 -9.65 -11.35
N ALA A 24 -5.60 -8.81 -10.69
CA ALA A 24 -6.83 -9.26 -10.08
C ALA A 24 -7.67 -9.77 -11.26
N GLY A 25 -7.82 -11.08 -11.35
CA GLY A 25 -8.78 -11.67 -12.26
C GLY A 25 -10.12 -10.98 -12.07
N CYS A 26 -10.77 -10.62 -13.17
CA CYS A 26 -12.19 -10.34 -13.17
C CYS A 26 -12.94 -11.63 -12.83
N THR A 27 -12.90 -12.08 -11.59
CA THR A 27 -13.82 -13.09 -11.07
C THR A 27 -15.07 -12.35 -10.63
N LYS A 28 -16.12 -12.48 -11.45
CA LYS A 28 -17.49 -12.19 -11.04
C LYS A 28 -17.85 -13.17 -9.90
N ASN A 29 -17.50 -12.83 -8.66
CA ASN A 29 -18.13 -13.40 -7.47
C ASN A 29 -18.77 -12.24 -6.70
N GLY A 30 -20.03 -12.41 -6.33
CA GLY A 30 -20.93 -11.39 -5.78
C GLY A 30 -20.60 -10.85 -4.39
N GLU A 31 -19.34 -10.83 -3.98
CA GLU A 31 -18.86 -9.97 -2.90
C GLU A 31 -18.32 -8.70 -3.53
N LYS A 32 -18.85 -7.53 -3.14
CA LYS A 32 -18.25 -6.26 -3.54
C LYS A 32 -16.83 -6.25 -2.98
N ALA A 33 -15.84 -6.59 -3.80
CA ALA A 33 -14.44 -6.39 -3.47
C ALA A 33 -14.32 -4.90 -3.15
N GLN A 34 -14.08 -4.58 -1.88
CA GLN A 34 -13.88 -3.21 -1.49
C GLN A 34 -12.60 -2.73 -2.17
N ASP A 35 -12.74 -1.76 -3.07
CA ASP A 35 -11.61 -1.21 -3.80
C ASP A 35 -10.56 -0.70 -2.82
N ASN A 36 -9.30 -1.07 -3.04
CA ASN A 36 -8.20 -0.61 -2.22
C ASN A 36 -8.01 0.90 -2.41
N PRO A 37 -8.26 1.74 -1.39
CA PRO A 37 -8.30 3.19 -1.58
C PRO A 37 -6.92 3.83 -1.57
N THR A 38 -5.82 3.06 -1.52
CA THR A 38 -4.45 3.56 -1.37
C THR A 38 -4.11 4.68 -2.35
N LEU A 39 -4.38 4.48 -3.65
CA LEU A 39 -4.09 5.49 -4.66
C LEU A 39 -4.99 6.73 -4.52
N LEU A 40 -6.28 6.54 -4.19
CA LEU A 40 -7.18 7.66 -3.90
C LEU A 40 -6.70 8.46 -2.69
N LEU A 41 -6.28 7.80 -1.61
CA LEU A 41 -5.77 8.45 -0.40
C LEU A 41 -4.48 9.21 -0.69
N TYR A 42 -3.62 8.68 -1.57
CA TYR A 42 -2.41 9.37 -2.01
C TYR A 42 -2.72 10.65 -2.79
N LEU A 43 -3.61 10.56 -3.79
CA LEU A 43 -4.02 11.68 -4.63
C LEU A 43 -4.82 12.74 -3.84
N ALA A 44 -5.68 12.32 -2.90
CA ALA A 44 -6.52 13.21 -2.10
C ALA A 44 -5.71 14.15 -1.20
N GLN A 45 -4.47 13.79 -0.88
CA GLN A 45 -3.53 14.64 -0.13
C GLN A 45 -2.70 15.58 -1.03
N GLY A 46 -3.09 15.74 -2.30
CA GLY A 46 -2.44 16.68 -3.22
C GLY A 46 -1.18 16.14 -3.91
N ASN A 47 -0.84 14.86 -3.70
CA ASN A 47 0.28 14.21 -4.40
C ASN A 47 -0.12 13.86 -5.84
N THR A 48 -0.15 14.86 -6.71
CA THR A 48 -0.67 14.76 -8.08
C THR A 48 0.39 14.49 -9.14
N THR A 49 1.67 14.59 -8.78
CA THR A 49 2.79 14.26 -9.66
C THR A 49 2.97 12.74 -9.78
N THR A 50 3.57 12.29 -10.88
CA THR A 50 3.96 10.89 -11.03
C THR A 50 4.90 10.49 -9.88
N PRO A 51 4.58 9.45 -9.09
CA PRO A 51 5.40 9.08 -7.95
C PRO A 51 6.77 8.57 -8.42
N ASP A 52 7.83 8.95 -7.72
CA ASP A 52 9.17 8.40 -7.95
C ASP A 52 9.30 6.95 -7.45
N ILE A 53 10.47 6.33 -7.61
CA ILE A 53 10.68 4.93 -7.26
C ILE A 53 10.47 4.65 -5.75
N ILE A 54 10.78 5.61 -4.88
CA ILE A 54 10.63 5.48 -3.43
C ILE A 54 9.15 5.58 -3.08
N GLU A 55 8.45 6.56 -3.65
CA GLU A 55 7.00 6.71 -3.50
C GLU A 55 6.24 5.47 -4.00
N GLN A 56 6.60 4.94 -5.17
CA GLN A 56 5.99 3.72 -5.70
C GLN A 56 6.20 2.51 -4.76
N THR A 57 7.40 2.40 -4.17
CA THR A 57 7.70 1.33 -3.21
C THR A 57 6.85 1.48 -1.94
N CYS A 58 6.74 2.71 -1.42
CA CYS A 58 5.87 3.04 -0.29
C CYS A 58 4.39 2.71 -0.58
N LEU A 59 3.88 3.18 -1.73
CA LEU A 59 2.50 2.94 -2.17
C LEU A 59 2.21 1.45 -2.31
N GLY A 60 3.16 0.66 -2.80
CA GLY A 60 3.05 -0.80 -2.85
C GLY A 60 2.88 -1.44 -1.47
N ALA A 61 3.64 -0.98 -0.46
CA ALA A 61 3.49 -1.46 0.91
C ALA A 61 2.12 -1.08 1.51
N TYR A 62 1.67 0.16 1.30
CA TYR A 62 0.37 0.63 1.75
C TYR A 62 -0.79 -0.09 1.06
N ALA A 63 -0.68 -0.37 -0.24
CA ALA A 63 -1.67 -1.14 -0.96
C ALA A 63 -1.81 -2.55 -0.35
N LEU A 64 -0.70 -3.23 -0.08
CA LEU A 64 -0.74 -4.54 0.58
C LEU A 64 -1.36 -4.45 1.97
N ALA A 65 -0.98 -3.46 2.78
CA ALA A 65 -1.54 -3.27 4.12
C ALA A 65 -3.06 -2.98 4.08
N ASN A 66 -3.50 -2.12 3.16
CA ASN A 66 -4.91 -1.78 2.99
C ASN A 66 -5.76 -2.92 2.40
N SER A 67 -5.15 -3.89 1.72
CA SER A 67 -5.88 -5.09 1.27
C SER A 67 -6.42 -5.93 2.45
N CYS A 68 -5.80 -5.80 3.62
CA CYS A 68 -6.20 -6.43 4.86
C CYS A 68 -7.22 -5.64 5.69
N VAL A 69 -7.70 -4.50 5.20
CA VAL A 69 -8.71 -3.68 5.88
C VAL A 69 -10.04 -3.77 5.12
N ALA A 70 -11.13 -4.05 5.83
CA ALA A 70 -12.48 -4.19 5.28
C ALA A 70 -13.48 -3.12 5.77
N GLY A 71 -13.06 -2.21 6.64
CA GLY A 71 -13.89 -1.06 7.04
C GLY A 71 -13.52 0.20 6.29
N ASN A 72 -13.69 1.36 6.92
CA ASN A 72 -13.51 2.67 6.30
C ASN A 72 -12.26 3.43 6.81
N GLN A 73 -11.55 2.89 7.79
CA GLN A 73 -10.35 3.49 8.36
C GLN A 73 -9.12 2.76 7.85
N PHE A 74 -8.56 3.27 6.75
CA PHE A 74 -7.43 2.69 6.03
C PHE A 74 -6.10 3.33 6.44
N PHE A 75 -5.00 2.65 6.14
CA PHE A 75 -3.68 3.26 6.19
C PHE A 75 -3.62 4.43 5.21
N ASN A 76 -3.21 5.60 5.70
CA ASN A 76 -3.21 6.84 4.95
C ASN A 76 -1.93 6.98 4.12
N ALA A 77 -2.00 6.49 2.88
CA ALA A 77 -0.88 6.54 1.95
C ALA A 77 -0.49 7.97 1.51
N GLY A 78 -1.44 8.91 1.52
CA GLY A 78 -1.14 10.29 1.19
C GLY A 78 -0.32 11.01 2.25
N VAL A 79 -0.46 10.60 3.52
CA VAL A 79 0.39 11.09 4.60
C VAL A 79 1.69 10.27 4.70
N GLY A 80 1.60 8.95 4.55
CA GLY A 80 2.73 8.04 4.73
C GLY A 80 3.75 8.01 3.60
N CYS A 81 3.30 8.25 2.38
CA CYS A 81 4.12 8.26 1.17
C CYS A 81 4.33 9.66 0.60
N ALA A 82 3.96 10.72 1.33
CA ALA A 82 4.27 12.10 0.94
C ALA A 82 5.79 12.27 0.84
N LYS A 83 6.26 12.90 -0.23
CA LYS A 83 7.70 13.07 -0.52
C LYS A 83 8.51 13.66 0.63
N GLU A 84 7.92 14.60 1.36
CA GLU A 84 8.50 15.27 2.53
C GLU A 84 8.73 14.34 3.73
N LYS A 85 8.01 13.21 3.77
CA LYS A 85 8.02 12.22 4.85
C LYS A 85 8.70 10.91 4.46
N LEU A 86 9.09 10.76 3.18
CA LEU A 86 9.78 9.58 2.72
C LEU A 86 11.13 9.45 3.39
N LYS A 87 11.39 8.24 3.90
CA LYS A 87 12.72 7.79 4.29
C LYS A 87 13.45 7.22 3.05
N SER A 88 14.45 6.37 3.27
CA SER A 88 15.17 5.68 2.20
C SER A 88 14.29 4.64 1.50
N LYS A 89 14.66 4.27 0.26
CA LYS A 89 14.08 3.13 -0.44
C LYS A 89 14.17 1.83 0.37
N GLU A 90 15.30 1.61 1.04
CA GLU A 90 15.53 0.46 1.91
C GLU A 90 14.49 0.37 3.04
N THR A 91 14.06 1.53 3.59
CA THR A 91 12.98 1.57 4.59
C THR A 91 11.68 1.01 4.04
N TYR A 92 11.31 1.42 2.82
CA TYR A 92 10.06 0.96 2.22
C TYR A 92 10.14 -0.46 1.63
N ASP A 93 11.32 -0.92 1.23
CA ASP A 93 11.56 -2.32 0.90
C ASP A 93 11.39 -3.21 2.15
N ALA A 94 11.96 -2.80 3.29
CA ALA A 94 11.78 -3.46 4.58
C ALA A 94 10.31 -3.45 5.04
N LEU A 95 9.64 -2.30 4.92
CA LEU A 95 8.21 -2.19 5.23
C LEU A 95 7.37 -3.14 4.37
N LYS A 96 7.60 -3.15 3.05
CA LYS A 96 6.90 -4.02 2.12
C LYS A 96 7.12 -5.49 2.49
N ALA A 97 8.35 -5.90 2.77
CA ALA A 97 8.67 -7.27 3.19
C ALA A 97 7.94 -7.64 4.50
N CYS A 98 7.93 -6.73 5.48
CA CYS A 98 7.19 -6.93 6.72
C CYS A 98 5.69 -7.09 6.49
N VAL A 99 5.09 -6.20 5.67
CA VAL A 99 3.66 -6.25 5.35
C VAL A 99 3.31 -7.54 4.60
N VAL A 100 4.13 -7.98 3.64
CA VAL A 100 3.91 -9.27 2.94
C VAL A 100 3.87 -10.43 3.94
N ALA A 101 4.78 -10.46 4.91
CA ALA A 101 4.79 -11.48 5.95
C ALA A 101 3.53 -11.43 6.84
N GLY A 102 3.03 -10.24 7.16
CA GLY A 102 1.77 -10.09 7.91
C GLY A 102 0.54 -10.48 7.09
N VAL A 103 0.50 -10.18 5.80
CA VAL A 103 -0.59 -10.56 4.89
C VAL A 103 -0.72 -12.08 4.78
N ALA A 104 0.42 -12.77 4.74
CA ALA A 104 0.52 -14.22 4.62
C ALA A 104 0.75 -14.93 5.97
N ASP A 105 0.36 -14.31 7.10
CA ASP A 105 0.54 -14.91 8.42
C ASP A 105 -0.13 -16.30 8.48
N PRO A 106 0.58 -17.36 8.90
CA PRO A 106 0.06 -18.73 8.83
C PRO A 106 -1.08 -19.00 9.81
N ILE A 107 -1.27 -18.14 10.83
CA ILE A 107 -2.31 -18.28 11.86
C ILE A 107 -3.55 -17.49 11.45
N GLN A 108 -3.37 -16.24 11.00
CA GLN A 108 -4.47 -15.33 10.63
C GLN A 108 -4.13 -14.55 9.35
N PRO A 109 -4.13 -15.21 8.18
CA PRO A 109 -3.76 -14.57 6.94
C PRO A 109 -4.86 -13.59 6.50
N CYS A 110 -4.59 -12.29 6.53
CA CYS A 110 -5.58 -11.26 6.23
C CYS A 110 -5.87 -11.09 4.73
N ASN A 111 -5.26 -11.91 3.88
CA ASN A 111 -5.70 -12.12 2.49
C ASN A 111 -7.02 -12.90 2.38
N LEU A 112 -7.49 -13.55 3.46
CA LEU A 112 -8.80 -14.18 3.55
C LEU A 112 -9.82 -13.23 4.18
N THR A 113 -11.03 -13.17 3.63
CA THR A 113 -12.08 -12.24 4.07
C THR A 113 -12.38 -12.33 5.56
N GLN A 114 -12.41 -13.53 6.16
CA GLN A 114 -12.72 -13.68 7.59
C GLN A 114 -11.65 -13.14 8.54
N PHE A 115 -10.44 -12.87 8.05
CA PHE A 115 -9.32 -12.38 8.86
C PHE A 115 -8.95 -10.93 8.51
N LYS A 116 -9.77 -10.24 7.70
CA LYS A 116 -9.59 -8.82 7.48
C LYS A 116 -9.91 -8.02 8.74
N TYR A 117 -9.16 -6.96 8.94
CA TYR A 117 -9.35 -6.02 10.04
C TYR A 117 -10.44 -5.01 9.70
N ALA A 118 -11.25 -4.62 10.69
CA ALA A 118 -12.24 -3.57 10.46
C ALA A 118 -11.58 -2.20 10.26
N MET A 119 -10.41 -1.98 10.87
CA MET A 119 -9.70 -0.70 10.82
C MET A 119 -8.18 -0.92 10.79
N ALA A 120 -7.44 -0.06 10.10
CA ALA A 120 -5.98 -0.11 10.00
C ALA A 120 -5.29 -0.08 11.37
N GLN A 121 -5.81 0.71 12.32
CA GLN A 121 -5.32 0.73 13.70
C GLN A 121 -5.36 -0.66 14.36
N GLN A 122 -6.42 -1.45 14.09
CA GLN A 122 -6.53 -2.81 14.63
C GLN A 122 -5.47 -3.73 14.05
N ALA A 123 -5.10 -3.56 12.76
CA ALA A 123 -4.05 -4.33 12.11
C ALA A 123 -2.65 -4.08 12.71
N VAL A 124 -2.46 -2.97 13.44
CA VAL A 124 -1.21 -2.57 14.10
C VAL A 124 -1.21 -2.85 15.60
N ALA A 125 -2.37 -2.88 16.25
CA ALA A 125 -2.48 -3.12 17.69
C ALA A 125 -1.78 -4.42 18.13
N THR A 126 -1.34 -4.49 19.38
CA THR A 126 -0.58 -5.63 19.94
C THR A 126 -1.30 -6.95 19.69
N GLY A 127 -0.69 -7.80 18.85
CA GLY A 127 -1.23 -9.10 18.44
C GLY A 127 -1.70 -9.18 16.98
N ALA A 128 -1.74 -8.07 16.24
CA ALA A 128 -2.17 -8.05 14.85
C ALA A 128 -1.02 -8.11 13.83
N ALA A 129 -1.35 -8.44 12.58
CA ALA A 129 -0.42 -8.76 11.48
C ALA A 129 0.70 -7.73 11.28
N PHE A 130 0.44 -6.44 11.52
CA PHE A 130 1.37 -5.35 11.23
C PHE A 130 2.00 -4.71 12.46
N ASN A 131 1.79 -5.22 13.68
CA ASN A 131 2.49 -4.70 14.88
C ASN A 131 4.01 -4.79 14.76
N LYS A 132 4.51 -5.83 14.07
CA LYS A 132 5.95 -6.00 13.81
C LYS A 132 6.48 -4.97 12.79
N CYS A 133 5.61 -4.41 11.97
CA CYS A 133 5.95 -3.44 10.94
C CYS A 133 5.97 -1.99 11.43
N THR A 134 5.82 -1.78 12.74
CA THR A 134 5.94 -0.47 13.40
C THR A 134 7.11 -0.43 14.39
N LYS A 135 8.08 -1.33 14.20
CA LYS A 135 9.27 -1.53 15.05
C LYS A 135 10.50 -1.75 14.16
N ALA A 136 11.65 -1.93 14.80
CA ALA A 136 12.85 -2.40 14.10
C ALA A 136 12.59 -3.74 13.38
N TYR A 137 12.88 -3.77 12.08
CA TYR A 137 12.72 -4.94 11.22
C TYR A 137 14.08 -5.48 10.80
N VAL A 138 14.21 -6.80 10.85
CA VAL A 138 15.39 -7.54 10.39
C VAL A 138 14.95 -8.40 9.22
N PHE A 139 15.64 -8.27 8.08
CA PHE A 139 15.33 -9.06 6.90
C PHE A 139 15.48 -10.56 7.18
N PRO A 140 14.46 -11.39 6.89
CA PRO A 140 14.61 -12.84 6.99
C PRO A 140 15.62 -13.34 5.94
N ALA A 141 16.60 -14.11 6.40
CA ALA A 141 17.79 -14.63 5.68
C ALA A 141 18.94 -13.62 5.46
N GLY A 142 19.91 -13.63 6.37
CA GLY A 142 21.28 -13.12 6.13
C GLY A 142 21.51 -11.61 6.19
N GLY A 143 20.46 -10.79 6.33
CA GLY A 143 20.60 -9.35 6.50
C GLY A 143 20.89 -8.97 7.95
N THR A 144 22.09 -8.46 8.24
CA THR A 144 22.41 -7.83 9.53
C THR A 144 21.86 -6.41 9.65
N ALA A 145 21.38 -5.84 8.55
CA ALA A 145 20.77 -4.52 8.52
C ALA A 145 19.43 -4.55 9.26
N THR A 146 19.38 -3.82 10.37
CA THR A 146 18.16 -3.53 11.12
C THR A 146 17.61 -2.20 10.63
N VAL A 147 16.36 -2.20 10.18
CA VAL A 147 15.71 -1.01 9.63
C VAL A 147 14.58 -0.57 10.56
N ASP A 148 14.60 0.67 11.02
CA ASP A 148 13.55 1.19 11.91
C ASP A 148 12.29 1.61 11.12
N LEU A 149 11.27 0.77 11.21
CA LEU A 149 9.98 1.02 10.57
C LEU A 149 9.04 1.92 11.39
N THR A 150 9.46 2.39 12.57
CA THR A 150 8.63 3.28 13.42
C THR A 150 8.13 4.49 12.62
N GLY A 151 6.82 4.71 12.66
CA GLY A 151 6.15 5.81 11.95
C GLY A 151 6.04 5.63 10.42
N SER A 152 6.48 4.52 9.85
CA SER A 152 6.45 4.29 8.39
C SER A 152 5.11 3.76 7.89
N LEU A 153 4.25 3.26 8.79
CA LEU A 153 2.90 2.81 8.51
C LEU A 153 1.90 3.66 9.31
N VAL A 154 1.28 4.61 8.63
CA VAL A 154 0.39 5.65 9.17
C VAL A 154 -1.06 5.30 8.86
N TYR A 155 -1.94 5.43 9.85
CA TYR A 155 -3.38 5.22 9.76
C TYR A 155 -4.15 6.42 10.33
#